data_AF-B3SI55-F1
#
_entry.id   AF-B3SI55-F1
#
_cell.length_a   1.000
_cell.length_b   1.000
_cell.length_c   1.000
_cell.angle_alpha   90.00
_cell.angle_beta   90.00
_cell.angle_gamma   90.00
#
_symmetry.space_group_name_H-M   'P 1'
#
loop_
_entity.id
_entity.type
_entity.pdbx_description
1 polymer ?
#
loop_
_entity_poly.entity_id
_entity_poly.type
_entity_poly.pdbx_seq_one_letter_code
_entity_poly.pdbx_strand_id
1 'polypeptide(L)'
;RLCNDANNDSSAPVKSGTDGAEDDKNGFEEEKKEEKIVTATKKGAAVLDQWIPDEIKSQYHVLQRGDDVYDAILNQTNVRDNNNKFFVLQVLESDSKKTYMVYT
;
A
#
# COMPACT_ATOMS: atom_id res chain seq x y z
N ARG A 1 -0.93 -31.94 -10.58
CA ARG A 1 0.11 -31.71 -11.61
C ARG A 1 1.43 -31.60 -10.87
N LEU A 2 2.24 -32.65 -10.90
CA LEU A 2 3.61 -32.67 -10.37
C LEU A 2 4.52 -32.00 -11.40
N CYS A 3 5.34 -31.06 -10.97
CA CYS A 3 6.46 -30.52 -11.75
C CYS A 3 7.72 -31.33 -11.43
N ASN A 4 8.29 -31.97 -12.45
CA ASN A 4 9.57 -32.67 -12.37
C ASN A 4 10.69 -31.75 -12.86
N ASP A 5 11.72 -31.61 -12.03
CA ASP A 5 13.02 -31.06 -12.39
C ASP A 5 13.82 -32.05 -13.25
N ALA A 6 14.49 -31.54 -14.28
CA ALA A 6 15.53 -32.27 -14.98
C ALA A 6 16.63 -31.30 -15.43
N ASN A 7 17.65 -31.17 -14.59
CA ASN A 7 19.00 -30.79 -15.02
C ASN A 7 19.56 -31.90 -15.92
N ASN A 8 20.19 -31.54 -17.04
CA ASN A 8 21.32 -32.32 -17.55
C ASN A 8 22.34 -31.41 -18.24
N ASP A 9 23.55 -31.59 -17.76
CA ASP A 9 24.83 -30.93 -18.02
C ASP A 9 25.47 -31.46 -19.32
N SER A 10 26.34 -30.66 -19.93
CA SER A 10 27.62 -31.07 -20.54
C SER A 10 28.06 -30.12 -21.67
N SER A 11 29.10 -29.33 -21.43
CA SER A 11 30.43 -29.49 -22.04
C SER A 11 31.25 -28.18 -22.02
N ALA A 12 32.31 -28.16 -21.21
CA ALA A 12 33.41 -27.19 -21.21
C ALA A 12 34.45 -27.53 -22.35
N PRO A 13 35.64 -26.89 -22.54
CA PRO A 13 36.32 -25.85 -21.74
C PRO A 13 37.24 -24.80 -22.49
N VAL A 14 37.86 -23.89 -21.70
CA VAL A 14 39.15 -23.11 -21.83
C VAL A 14 39.35 -21.98 -22.87
N LYS A 15 39.67 -20.74 -22.43
CA LYS A 15 41.03 -20.12 -22.48
C LYS A 15 41.11 -18.66 -21.96
N SER A 16 42.24 -18.42 -21.29
CA SER A 16 42.76 -17.22 -20.64
C SER A 16 43.17 -16.08 -21.58
N GLY A 17 43.11 -14.83 -21.11
CA GLY A 17 43.78 -13.67 -21.72
C GLY A 17 43.61 -12.39 -20.89
N THR A 18 44.73 -11.70 -20.68
CA THR A 18 45.04 -10.63 -19.71
C THR A 18 44.67 -9.21 -20.18
N ASP A 19 44.39 -8.33 -19.20
CA ASP A 19 44.46 -6.85 -19.05
C ASP A 19 44.13 -5.86 -20.19
N GLY A 20 43.31 -4.85 -19.85
CA GLY A 20 43.19 -3.57 -20.55
C GLY A 20 42.13 -2.68 -19.91
N ALA A 21 42.54 -1.62 -19.22
CA ALA A 21 41.69 -0.59 -18.65
C ALA A 21 41.19 0.40 -19.73
N GLU A 22 39.95 0.88 -19.62
CA GLU A 22 39.58 2.25 -19.97
C GLU A 22 38.20 2.61 -19.39
N ASP A 23 38.12 3.82 -18.83
CA ASP A 23 36.98 4.46 -18.20
C ASP A 23 35.75 4.54 -19.12
N ASP A 24 34.56 4.26 -18.58
CA ASP A 24 33.36 4.92 -19.08
C ASP A 24 32.44 5.33 -17.93
N LYS A 25 32.29 6.64 -17.79
CA LYS A 25 31.38 7.28 -16.84
C LYS A 25 29.99 7.22 -17.43
N ASN A 26 29.04 6.62 -16.73
CA ASN A 26 27.72 7.23 -16.68
C ASN A 26 26.99 6.87 -15.39
N GLY A 27 26.82 7.89 -14.54
CA GLY A 27 26.12 7.78 -13.28
C GLY A 27 24.68 7.35 -13.53
N PHE A 28 24.31 6.20 -12.99
CA PHE A 28 22.92 5.93 -12.68
C PHE A 28 22.55 6.90 -11.56
N GLU A 29 21.91 8.02 -11.93
CA GLU A 29 21.15 8.80 -10.98
C GLU A 29 20.06 7.86 -10.44
N GLU A 30 20.28 7.35 -9.22
CA GLU A 30 19.21 6.78 -8.44
C GLU A 30 18.18 7.89 -8.25
N GLU A 31 17.13 7.89 -9.08
CA GLU A 31 15.88 8.52 -8.73
C GLU A 31 15.47 7.92 -7.38
N LYS A 32 15.79 8.66 -6.31
CA LYS A 32 15.16 8.48 -5.01
C LYS A 32 13.68 8.64 -5.26
N LYS A 33 13.01 7.51 -5.52
CA LYS A 33 11.59 7.38 -5.27
C LYS A 33 11.46 7.72 -3.79
N GLU A 34 11.04 8.96 -3.52
CA GLU A 34 10.63 9.34 -2.18
C GLU A 34 9.60 8.31 -1.77
N GLU A 35 10.01 7.42 -0.86
CA GLU A 35 9.12 6.48 -0.24
C GLU A 35 8.09 7.34 0.48
N LYS A 36 6.93 7.52 -0.14
CA LYS A 36 5.80 8.23 0.47
C LYS A 36 5.33 7.34 1.61
N ILE A 37 5.94 7.51 2.77
CA ILE A 37 5.55 6.81 3.99
C ILE A 37 4.12 7.24 4.26
N VAL A 38 3.19 6.34 3.96
CA VAL A 38 1.79 6.51 4.30
C VAL A 38 1.69 6.35 5.81
N THR A 39 1.54 7.45 6.51
CA THR A 39 1.30 7.48 7.95
C THR A 39 -0.18 7.25 8.22
N ALA A 40 -0.50 6.06 8.70
CA ALA A 40 -1.83 5.74 9.20
C ALA A 40 -1.99 6.24 10.64
N THR A 41 -2.92 7.17 10.89
CA THR A 41 -3.18 7.69 12.24
C THR A 41 -4.20 6.81 12.94
N LYS A 42 -3.76 6.01 13.91
CA LYS A 42 -4.66 5.24 14.78
C LYS A 42 -5.12 6.11 15.93
N LYS A 43 -6.43 6.32 16.05
CA LYS A 43 -7.05 7.08 17.14
C LYS A 43 -8.38 6.43 17.52
N GLY A 44 -8.49 5.96 18.78
CA GLY A 44 -9.62 5.14 19.21
C GLY A 44 -9.52 3.68 18.74
N ALA A 45 -10.65 3.05 18.45
CA ALA A 45 -10.73 1.64 18.07
C ALA A 45 -10.33 1.34 16.61
N ALA A 46 -10.41 2.33 15.72
CA ALA A 46 -10.09 2.18 14.30
C ALA A 46 -9.04 3.19 13.82
N VAL A 47 -8.53 2.94 12.63
CA VAL A 47 -7.55 3.77 11.95
C VAL A 47 -8.28 4.65 10.95
N LEU A 48 -7.92 5.93 10.89
CA LEU A 48 -8.48 6.84 9.89
C LEU A 48 -7.89 6.55 8.51
N ASP A 49 -8.69 6.71 7.46
CA ASP A 49 -8.23 6.61 6.08
C ASP A 49 -7.07 7.59 5.81
N GLN A 50 -6.04 7.11 5.10
CA GLN A 50 -4.86 7.87 4.72
C GLN A 50 -5.17 9.12 3.90
N TRP A 51 -6.26 9.11 3.13
CA TRP A 51 -6.68 10.20 2.25
C TRP A 51 -7.47 11.29 2.97
N ILE A 52 -7.81 11.09 4.24
CA ILE A 52 -8.40 12.13 5.08
C ILE A 52 -7.35 13.23 5.31
N PRO A 53 -7.70 14.52 5.16
CA PRO A 53 -6.82 15.63 5.49
C PRO A 53 -6.32 15.57 6.93
N ASP A 54 -5.05 15.93 7.15
CA ASP A 54 -4.42 15.82 8.48
C ASP A 54 -5.10 16.71 9.54
N GLU A 55 -5.70 17.83 9.12
CA GLU A 55 -6.52 18.68 9.99
C GLU A 55 -7.68 17.90 10.61
N ILE A 56 -8.36 17.07 9.80
CA ILE A 56 -9.45 16.21 10.27
C ILE A 56 -8.88 15.08 11.12
N LYS A 57 -7.79 14.43 10.70
CA LYS A 57 -7.14 13.36 11.47
C LYS A 57 -6.72 13.80 12.88
N SER A 58 -6.32 15.06 13.03
CA SER A 58 -5.91 15.60 14.32
C SER A 58 -7.06 15.86 15.29
N GLN A 59 -8.28 16.13 14.79
CA GLN A 59 -9.43 16.61 15.58
C GLN A 59 -10.62 15.62 15.64
N TYR A 60 -10.52 14.51 14.92
CA TYR A 60 -11.57 13.50 14.82
C TYR A 60 -11.03 12.09 15.05
N HIS A 61 -11.90 11.20 15.50
CA HIS A 61 -11.67 9.76 15.56
C HIS A 61 -12.90 9.02 15.01
N VAL A 62 -12.74 7.75 14.66
CA VAL A 62 -13.87 6.92 14.23
C VAL A 62 -14.85 6.76 15.39
N LEU A 63 -16.13 7.02 15.13
CA LEU A 63 -17.19 6.87 16.11
C LEU A 63 -17.26 5.43 16.61
N GLN A 64 -17.28 5.28 17.93
CA GLN A 64 -17.51 4.02 18.61
C GLN A 64 -18.65 4.17 19.61
N ARG A 65 -19.60 3.22 19.59
CA ARG A 65 -20.69 3.14 20.58
C ARG A 65 -20.73 1.72 21.14
N GLY A 66 -20.29 1.56 22.39
CA GLY A 66 -20.13 0.23 22.98
C GLY A 66 -19.09 -0.58 22.21
N ASP A 67 -19.49 -1.75 21.74
CA ASP A 67 -18.65 -2.65 20.94
C ASP A 67 -18.72 -2.35 19.43
N ASP A 68 -19.63 -1.47 19.00
CA ASP A 68 -19.81 -1.12 17.60
C ASP A 68 -18.85 0.00 17.18
N VAL A 69 -18.03 -0.30 16.17
CA VAL A 69 -17.14 0.65 15.49
C VAL A 69 -17.74 1.02 14.14
N TYR A 70 -17.95 2.31 13.89
CA TYR A 70 -18.63 2.79 12.69
C TYR A 70 -17.63 3.02 11.54
N ASP A 71 -17.03 1.92 11.09
CA ASP A 71 -16.09 1.81 9.97
C ASP A 71 -16.50 0.62 9.09
N ALA A 72 -16.73 0.85 7.80
CA ALA A 72 -17.23 -0.16 6.88
C ALA A 72 -16.54 -0.08 5.51
N ILE A 73 -16.21 -1.26 4.97
CA ILE A 73 -15.70 -1.42 3.61
C ILE A 73 -16.71 -2.29 2.84
N LEU A 74 -17.24 -1.73 1.76
CA LEU A 74 -18.19 -2.38 0.86
C LEU A 74 -17.48 -2.75 -0.44
N ASN A 75 -17.80 -3.92 -1.01
CA ASN A 75 -17.31 -4.33 -2.31
C ASN A 75 -18.43 -4.94 -3.14
N GLN A 76 -18.57 -4.49 -4.38
CA GLN A 76 -19.52 -5.02 -5.35
C GLN A 76 -18.77 -5.55 -6.57
N THR A 77 -18.93 -6.84 -6.82
CA THR A 77 -18.39 -7.51 -8.02
C THR A 77 -19.52 -8.04 -8.90
N ASN A 78 -19.50 -7.68 -10.18
CA ASN A 78 -20.36 -8.22 -11.23
C ASN A 78 -19.49 -8.64 -12.42
N VAL A 79 -19.35 -9.95 -12.60
CA VAL A 79 -18.47 -10.57 -13.61
C VAL A 79 -19.01 -10.38 -15.04
N ARG A 80 -20.34 -10.32 -15.20
CA ARG A 80 -20.97 -10.15 -16.51
C ARG A 80 -20.58 -8.82 -17.14
N ASP A 81 -20.60 -7.76 -16.33
CA ASP A 81 -20.32 -6.39 -16.78
C ASP A 81 -18.87 -5.94 -16.47
N ASN A 82 -18.00 -6.87 -16.02
CA ASN A 82 -16.63 -6.60 -15.55
C ASN A 82 -16.55 -5.45 -14.53
N ASN A 83 -17.56 -5.34 -13.66
CA ASN A 83 -17.61 -4.32 -12.64
C ASN A 83 -16.99 -4.84 -11.35
N ASN A 84 -15.97 -4.15 -10.87
CA ASN A 84 -15.41 -4.36 -9.54
C ASN A 84 -15.23 -3.00 -8.87
N LYS A 85 -16.07 -2.68 -7.89
CA LYS A 85 -16.08 -1.37 -7.23
C LYS A 85 -16.10 -1.59 -5.72
N PHE A 86 -15.24 -0.87 -5.01
CA PHE A 86 -15.23 -0.83 -3.56
C PHE A 86 -15.61 0.56 -3.06
N PHE A 87 -16.06 0.63 -1.82
CA PHE A 87 -16.42 1.87 -1.14
C PHE A 87 -16.00 1.77 0.32
N VAL A 88 -15.39 2.81 0.86
CA VAL A 88 -15.01 2.91 2.28
C VAL A 88 -15.95 3.93 2.93
N LEU A 89 -16.39 3.67 4.15
CA LEU A 89 -17.32 4.50 4.90
C LEU A 89 -16.81 4.61 6.33
N GLN A 90 -16.51 5.82 6.79
CA GLN A 90 -16.14 6.07 8.18
C GLN A 90 -17.03 7.15 8.78
N VAL A 91 -17.67 6.86 9.91
CA VAL A 91 -18.34 7.90 10.71
C VAL A 91 -17.34 8.44 11.71
N LEU A 92 -17.11 9.75 11.69
CA LEU A 92 -16.13 10.42 12.52
C LEU A 92 -16.82 11.27 13.59
N GLU A 93 -16.35 11.18 14.83
CA GLU A 93 -16.75 12.03 15.96
C GLU A 93 -15.59 12.99 16.30
N SER A 94 -15.90 14.27 16.51
CA SER A 94 -14.89 15.25 16.93
C SER A 94 -14.44 14.98 18.37
N ASP A 95 -13.15 15.13 18.65
CA ASP A 95 -12.63 14.91 20.01
C ASP A 95 -13.06 15.99 21.01
N SER A 96 -13.33 17.20 20.51
CA SER A 96 -13.59 18.38 21.35
C SER A 96 -15.08 18.72 21.47
N LYS A 97 -15.90 18.24 20.54
CA LYS A 97 -17.32 18.60 20.43
C LYS A 97 -18.13 17.38 20.01
N LYS A 98 -19.42 17.33 20.35
CA LYS A 98 -20.35 16.30 19.83
C LYS A 98 -20.78 16.62 18.39
N THR A 99 -19.80 16.77 17.51
CA THR A 99 -20.00 17.01 16.08
C THR A 99 -19.60 15.74 15.34
N TYR A 100 -20.40 15.38 14.32
CA TYR A 100 -20.24 14.14 13.56
C TYR A 100 -20.12 14.44 12.07
N MET A 101 -19.32 13.67 11.36
CA MET A 101 -19.25 13.69 9.89
C MET A 101 -19.11 12.28 9.33
N VAL A 102 -19.44 12.11 8.05
CA VAL A 102 -19.22 10.86 7.32
C VAL A 102 -18.15 11.12 6.26
N TYR A 103 -17.14 10.25 6.22
CA TYR A 103 -16.10 10.25 5.20
C TYR A 103 -16.27 9.02 4.30
N THR A 104 -16.19 9.24 2.98
CA THR A 104 -16.45 8.24 1.95
C THR A 104 -15.51 8.39 0.76
#